data_AF-A0A9P4Y3B7-F1
#
_entry.id   AF-A0A9P4Y3B7-F1
#
_cell.length_a   1.000
_cell.length_b   1.000
_cell.length_c   1.000
_cell.angle_alpha   90.00
_cell.angle_beta   90.00
_cell.angle_gamma   90.00
#
_symmetry.space_group_name_H-M   'P 1'
#
loop_
_entity.id
_entity.type
_entity.pdbx_description
1 polymer ?
#
loop_
_entity_poly.entity_id
_entity_poly.type
_entity_poly.pdbx_seq_one_letter_code
_entity_poly.pdbx_strand_id
1 'polypeptide(L)'
;IESTGYEVMLCSLCLEEGVRCKMVDGVKSCSQCTKRGCSCDAGWVSMSSQRLLERQRELADAQARLSESLGRLFRLKKQQRFLQEKGIKLVNEGL
;
A
#
# COMPACT_ATOMS: atom_id res chain seq x y z
N ILE A 1 1.15 -29.26 -13.79
CA ILE A 1 1.46 -28.30 -12.71
C ILE A 1 2.01 -26.97 -13.27
N GLU A 2 2.62 -26.94 -14.47
CA GLU A 2 3.24 -25.70 -14.98
C GLU A 2 2.27 -24.61 -15.45
N SER A 3 1.00 -24.90 -15.70
CA SER A 3 0.05 -23.94 -16.30
C SER A 3 -0.95 -23.28 -15.33
N THR A 4 -1.06 -23.73 -14.07
CA THR A 4 -2.10 -23.25 -13.12
C THR A 4 -1.58 -22.81 -11.74
N GLY A 5 -0.26 -22.71 -11.57
CA GLY A 5 0.32 -22.29 -10.29
C GLY A 5 0.60 -20.79 -10.20
N TYR A 6 0.44 -20.21 -9.01
CA TYR A 6 0.85 -18.83 -8.71
C TYR A 6 2.10 -18.80 -7.83
N GLU A 7 2.89 -17.73 -8.00
CA GLU A 7 4.10 -17.50 -7.21
C GLU A 7 3.72 -16.90 -5.85
N VAL A 8 4.14 -17.59 -4.79
CA VAL A 8 3.94 -17.20 -3.40
C VAL A 8 5.27 -16.79 -2.78
N MET A 9 5.20 -16.21 -1.59
CA MET A 9 6.39 -16.04 -0.75
C MET A 9 7.12 -17.38 -0.56
N LEU A 10 8.46 -17.32 -0.60
CA LEU A 10 9.29 -18.51 -0.50
C LEU A 10 9.05 -19.23 0.83
N CYS A 11 8.80 -20.55 0.76
CA CYS A 11 8.85 -21.41 1.93
C CYS A 11 10.31 -21.55 2.41
N SER A 12 10.54 -21.95 3.66
CA SER A 12 11.90 -22.05 4.22
C SER A 12 12.83 -22.89 3.33
N LEU A 13 12.32 -24.02 2.80
CA LEU A 13 13.08 -24.87 1.89
C LEU A 13 13.41 -24.20 0.55
N CYS A 14 12.43 -23.54 -0.07
CA CYS A 14 12.66 -22.86 -1.35
C CYS A 14 13.59 -21.65 -1.18
N LEU A 15 13.58 -21.02 0.00
CA LEU A 15 14.46 -19.92 0.36
C LEU A 15 15.92 -20.41 0.48
N GLU A 16 16.15 -21.51 1.19
CA GLU A 16 17.49 -22.12 1.33
C GLU A 16 18.07 -22.55 -0.02
N GLU A 17 17.22 -23.10 -0.89
CA GLU A 17 17.61 -23.61 -2.21
C GLU A 17 17.66 -22.51 -3.29
N GLY A 18 17.21 -21.29 -2.99
CA GLY A 18 17.17 -20.17 -3.93
C GLY A 18 16.24 -20.41 -5.14
N VAL A 19 15.21 -21.24 -4.99
CA VAL A 19 14.27 -21.58 -6.07
C VAL A 19 12.92 -20.89 -5.89
N ARG A 20 12.21 -20.65 -7.00
CA ARG A 20 10.87 -20.04 -6.95
C ARG A 20 9.85 -20.99 -6.34
N CYS A 21 9.08 -20.49 -5.39
CA CYS A 21 7.98 -21.19 -4.74
C CYS A 21 6.68 -20.99 -5.52
N LYS A 22 6.20 -22.05 -6.19
CA LYS A 22 4.93 -22.04 -6.93
C LYS A 22 3.92 -22.97 -6.25
N MET A 23 2.76 -22.43 -5.89
CA MET A 23 1.63 -23.18 -5.32
C MET A 23 0.49 -23.31 -6.34
N VAL A 24 -0.31 -24.37 -6.20
CA VAL A 24 -1.53 -24.61 -6.99
C VAL A 24 -2.73 -24.57 -6.04
N ASP A 25 -3.85 -24.01 -6.50
CA ASP A 25 -5.07 -23.94 -5.71
C ASP A 25 -5.52 -25.32 -5.20
N GLY A 26 -5.94 -25.37 -3.94
CA GLY A 26 -6.38 -26.59 -3.26
C GLY A 26 -5.25 -27.45 -2.67
N VAL A 27 -3.98 -27.18 -2.98
CA VAL A 27 -2.83 -27.93 -2.43
C VAL A 27 -2.08 -27.09 -1.41
N LYS A 28 -1.91 -27.61 -0.20
CA LYS A 28 -1.23 -26.91 0.91
C LYS A 28 0.29 -26.78 0.74
N SER A 29 0.84 -27.39 -0.30
CA SER A 29 2.27 -27.50 -0.53
C SER A 29 2.67 -26.93 -1.88
N CYS A 30 3.79 -26.24 -1.92
CA CYS A 30 4.35 -25.77 -3.18
C CYS A 30 4.88 -26.93 -4.01
N SER A 31 4.98 -26.72 -5.32
CA SER A 31 5.45 -27.70 -6.30
C SER A 31 6.79 -28.35 -5.93
N GLN A 32 7.71 -27.62 -5.31
CA GLN A 32 9.02 -28.16 -4.88
C GLN A 32 8.90 -29.06 -3.65
N CYS A 33 8.14 -28.63 -2.64
CA CYS A 33 7.87 -29.44 -1.46
C CYS A 33 7.09 -30.71 -1.82
N THR A 34 6.10 -30.61 -2.71
CA THR A 34 5.35 -31.77 -3.22
C THR A 34 6.26 -32.76 -3.93
N LYS A 35 7.19 -32.28 -4.79
CA LYS A 35 8.17 -33.15 -5.48
C LYS A 35 9.11 -33.86 -4.51
N ARG A 36 9.49 -33.19 -3.41
CA ARG A 36 10.41 -33.72 -2.39
C ARG A 36 9.69 -34.55 -1.31
N GLY A 37 8.35 -34.54 -1.27
CA GLY A 37 7.57 -35.26 -0.26
C GLY A 37 7.67 -34.66 1.14
N CYS A 38 7.96 -33.37 1.27
CA CYS A 38 8.10 -32.69 2.56
C CYS A 38 6.96 -31.71 2.84
N SER A 39 6.81 -31.29 4.10
CA SER A 39 5.89 -30.22 4.47
C SER A 39 6.33 -28.89 3.84
N CYS A 40 5.36 -28.01 3.62
CA CYS A 40 5.58 -26.69 3.05
C CYS A 40 5.01 -25.66 4.04
N ASP A 41 5.83 -24.68 4.39
CA ASP A 41 5.48 -23.55 5.26
C ASP A 41 5.16 -22.27 4.46
N ALA A 42 5.11 -22.35 3.13
CA ALA A 42 4.65 -21.23 2.31
C ALA A 42 3.24 -20.78 2.73
N GLY A 43 3.10 -19.49 3.01
CA GLY A 43 1.80 -18.86 3.17
C GLY A 43 1.05 -18.75 1.84
N TRP A 44 -0.28 -18.77 1.89
CA TRP A 44 -1.17 -18.65 0.73
C TRP A 44 -1.16 -17.28 0.06
N VAL A 45 -0.39 -16.32 0.60
CA VAL A 45 -0.35 -14.96 0.07
C VAL A 45 0.54 -14.94 -1.17
N SER A 46 -0.09 -14.73 -2.32
CA SER A 46 0.60 -14.47 -3.58
C SER A 46 1.50 -13.24 -3.46
N MET A 47 2.64 -13.26 -4.14
CA MET A 47 3.50 -12.07 -4.21
C MET A 47 2.79 -10.87 -4.86
N SER A 48 1.83 -11.12 -5.77
CA SER A 48 1.06 -10.06 -6.41
C SER A 48 0.13 -9.35 -5.43
N SER A 49 -0.52 -10.08 -4.51
CA SER A 49 -1.40 -9.47 -3.51
C SER A 49 -0.62 -8.68 -2.46
N GLN A 50 0.59 -9.13 -2.10
CA GLN A 50 1.47 -8.38 -1.21
C GLN A 50 1.90 -7.03 -1.81
N ARG A 51 2.30 -7.01 -3.09
CA ARG A 51 2.62 -5.76 -3.80
C ARG A 51 1.43 -4.82 -3.92
N LEU A 52 0.22 -5.37 -4.06
CA LEU A 52 -1.01 -4.58 -4.06
C LEU A 52 -1.25 -3.93 -2.69
N LEU A 53 -1.04 -4.65 -1.59
CA LEU A 53 -1.15 -4.12 -0.24
C LEU A 53 -0.12 -3.02 0.05
N GLU A 54 1.12 -3.19 -0.41
CA GLU A 54 2.17 -2.17 -0.29
C GLU A 54 1.79 -0.89 -1.04
N ARG A 55 1.37 -1.01 -2.31
CA ARG A 55 0.87 0.13 -3.09
C ARG A 55 -0.34 0.79 -2.44
N GLN A 56 -1.24 0.02 -1.86
CA GLN A 56 -2.41 0.54 -1.16
C GLN A 56 -2.01 1.37 0.07
N ARG A 57 -0.98 0.94 0.82
CA ARG A 57 -0.42 1.72 1.92
C ARG A 57 0.23 3.02 1.44
N GLU A 58 1.04 2.95 0.39
CA GLU A 58 1.67 4.15 -0.21
C GLU A 58 0.62 5.19 -0.66
N LEU A 59 -0.46 4.72 -1.28
CA LEU A 59 -1.59 5.57 -1.68
C LEU A 59 -2.29 6.19 -0.47
N ALA A 60 -2.53 5.42 0.59
CA ALA A 60 -3.14 5.94 1.82
C ALA A 60 -2.28 7.02 2.48
N ASP A 61 -0.96 6.82 2.55
CA ASP A 61 -0.02 7.79 3.09
C ASP A 61 0.02 9.07 2.24
N ALA A 62 0.01 8.93 0.91
CA ALA A 62 -0.06 10.07 0.00
C ALA A 62 -1.37 10.86 0.18
N GLN A 63 -2.50 10.17 0.32
CA GLN A 63 -3.80 10.79 0.57
C GLN A 63 -3.84 11.55 1.90
N ALA A 64 -3.21 11.00 2.96
CA ALA A 64 -3.10 11.69 4.25
C ALA A 64 -2.30 13.00 4.14
N ARG A 65 -1.14 12.97 3.48
CA ARG A 65 -0.31 14.17 3.24
C ARG A 65 -1.04 15.24 2.42
N LEU A 66 -1.77 14.82 1.38
CA LEU A 66 -2.58 15.72 0.56
C LEU A 66 -3.69 16.37 1.40
N SER A 67 -4.37 15.59 2.23
CA SER A 67 -5.46 16.08 3.09
C SER A 67 -4.97 17.10 4.11
N GLU A 68 -3.80 16.87 4.71
CA GLU A 68 -3.16 17.84 5.61
C GLU A 68 -2.83 19.15 4.89
N SER A 69 -2.23 19.06 3.70
CA SER A 69 -1.85 20.21 2.89
C SER A 69 -3.07 21.05 2.47
N LEU A 70 -4.16 20.40 2.06
CA LEU A 70 -5.44 21.04 1.76
C LEU A 70 -6.02 21.73 3.00
N GLY A 71 -5.94 21.09 4.17
CA GLY A 71 -6.36 21.68 5.44
C GLY A 71 -5.59 22.97 5.78
N ARG A 72 -4.27 22.99 5.57
CA ARG A 72 -3.43 24.19 5.76
C ARG A 72 -3.82 25.29 4.78
N LEU A 73 -3.98 24.96 3.51
CA LEU A 73 -4.37 25.90 2.46
C LEU A 73 -5.75 26.53 2.73
N PHE A 74 -6.71 25.75 3.24
CA PHE A 74 -8.02 26.26 3.60
C PHE A 74 -7.96 27.28 4.75
N ARG A 75 -7.12 27.03 5.77
CA ARG A 75 -6.90 27.97 6.87
C ARG A 75 -6.29 29.28 6.38
N LEU A 76 -5.27 29.20 5.52
CA LEU A 76 -4.64 30.39 4.92
C LEU A 76 -5.64 31.21 4.10
N LYS A 77 -6.45 30.56 3.25
CA LYS A 77 -7.52 31.25 2.51
C LYS A 77 -8.54 31.92 3.42
N LYS A 78 -8.90 31.28 4.54
CA LYS A 78 -9.81 31.87 5.54
C LYS A 78 -9.19 33.11 6.20
N GLN A 79 -7.92 33.04 6.58
CA GLN A 79 -7.18 34.16 7.16
C GLN A 79 -7.04 35.31 6.16
N GLN A 80 -6.73 35.03 4.90
CA GLN A 80 -6.65 36.03 3.84
C GLN A 80 -7.96 36.78 3.67
N ARG A 81 -9.10 36.07 3.57
CA ARG A 81 -10.42 36.70 3.46
C ARG A 81 -10.74 37.57 4.67
N PHE A 82 -10.47 37.08 5.87
CA PHE A 82 -10.68 37.85 7.09
C PHE A 82 -9.86 39.15 7.12
N LEU A 83 -8.59 39.09 6.70
CA LEU A 83 -7.73 40.28 6.63
C LEU A 83 -8.20 41.25 5.55
N GLN A 84 -8.65 40.76 4.39
CA GLN A 84 -9.24 41.60 3.33
C GLN A 84 -10.51 42.32 3.84
N GLU A 85 -11.42 41.59 4.48
CA GLU A 85 -12.64 42.16 5.06
C GLU A 85 -12.33 43.20 6.15
N LYS A 86 -11.38 42.92 7.04
CA LYS A 86 -10.92 43.88 8.05
C LYS A 86 -10.28 45.12 7.42
N GLY A 87 -9.45 44.94 6.39
CA GLY A 87 -8.82 46.04 5.68
C GLY A 87 -9.86 46.97 5.04
N ILE A 88 -10.87 46.40 4.38
CA ILE A 88 -11.98 47.17 3.81
C ILE A 88 -12.74 47.95 4.90
N LYS A 89 -13.00 47.33 6.06
CA LYS A 89 -13.68 48.01 7.17
C LYS A 89 -12.86 49.18 7.73
N LEU A 90 -11.57 48.99 7.94
CA LEU A 90 -10.69 50.04 8.45
C LEU A 90 -10.66 51.27 7.52
N VAL A 91 -10.58 51.04 6.21
CA VAL A 91 -10.66 52.11 5.19
C VAL A 91 -12.01 52.84 5.23
N ASN A 92 -13.10 52.09 5.40
CA ASN A 92 -14.44 52.68 5.47
C ASN A 92 -14.70 53.45 6.78
N GLU A 93 -14.02 53.09 7.88
CA GLU A 93 -14.19 53.68 9.22
C GLU A 93 -13.25 54.87 9.47
N GLY A 94 -12.47 55.30 8.47
CA GLY A 94 -11.70 56.55 8.52
C GLY A 94 -10.27 56.41 9.05
N LEU A 95 -9.67 55.23 8.90
CA LEU A 95 -8.22 55.10 8.69
C LEU A 95 -7.89 55.23 7.21
#